data_AF-A0A3A9J509-F1
#
_entry.id   AF-A0A3A9J509-F1
#
_cell.length_a   1.000
_cell.length_b   1.000
_cell.length_c   1.000
_cell.angle_alpha   90.00
_cell.angle_beta   90.00
_cell.angle_gamma   90.00
#
_symmetry.space_group_name_H-M   'P 1'
#
loop_
_entity.id
_entity.type
_entity.pdbx_description
1 polymer ?
#
loop_
_entity_poly.entity_id
_entity_poly.type
_entity_poly.pdbx_seq_one_letter_code
_entity_poly.pdbx_strand_id
1 'polypeptide(L)'
;MSWQQRPLTFPASGAAIHGRAQIVLDALPASQASAGDRLQRLAARAQYRRNSLSEAATELAGLRAQLDQLLVTGHYLTVTPYQHGVGQLQGDQYSLAAPNAVATLATKLQDGADIHRPSGPQHAIGWLVTGNSAETLAKALAPLCAILPLPEWCAALRRLTASNDLMGQPAAAIVPRWRAQEPLLWDPLRQCRSLLGGDIAQLESLAHDSQTPIDKLEALAARRLHHLTALKTAIEALAQVSGQIWCWHGHGDPASLAAQLQESAPPDHSHSMTVAAIFLSPSPITFWQELTP
;
A
#
# COMPACT_ATOMS: atom_id res chain seq x y z
N MET A 1 -28.01 0.23 -30.27
CA MET A 1 -27.13 1.42 -30.06
C MET A 1 -25.70 1.00 -30.35
N SER A 2 -24.94 1.78 -31.13
CA SER A 2 -23.59 1.39 -31.58
C SER A 2 -22.49 1.94 -30.68
N TRP A 3 -21.39 1.21 -30.58
CA TRP A 3 -20.16 1.69 -29.98
C TRP A 3 -19.59 2.82 -30.84
N GLN A 4 -19.16 3.91 -30.21
CA GLN A 4 -18.56 5.06 -30.89
C GLN A 4 -17.16 5.30 -30.37
N GLN A 5 -16.20 5.44 -31.29
CA GLN A 5 -14.87 5.90 -30.95
C GLN A 5 -14.91 7.40 -30.70
N ARG A 6 -14.54 7.83 -29.49
CA ARG A 6 -14.55 9.24 -29.09
C ARG A 6 -13.19 9.65 -28.53
N PRO A 7 -12.77 10.91 -28.76
CA PRO A 7 -11.61 11.44 -28.12
C PRO A 7 -11.84 11.57 -26.60
N LEU A 8 -10.79 11.37 -25.82
CA LEU A 8 -10.79 11.77 -24.42
C LEU A 8 -10.54 13.28 -24.34
N THR A 9 -11.41 13.99 -23.64
CA THR A 9 -11.27 15.43 -23.38
C THR A 9 -11.64 15.73 -21.93
N PHE A 10 -10.94 16.67 -21.29
CA PHE A 10 -11.29 17.03 -19.90
C PHE A 10 -12.73 17.57 -19.78
N PRO A 11 -13.54 17.08 -18.83
CA PRO A 11 -14.95 17.46 -18.71
C PRO A 11 -15.18 18.96 -18.55
N ALA A 12 -16.14 19.50 -19.30
CA ALA A 12 -16.49 20.92 -19.29
C ALA A 12 -16.98 21.39 -17.91
N SER A 13 -17.75 20.56 -17.21
CA SER A 13 -18.19 20.79 -15.84
C SER A 13 -17.01 20.92 -14.87
N GLY A 14 -16.01 20.04 -15.00
CA GLY A 14 -14.76 20.12 -14.24
C GLY A 14 -13.99 21.40 -14.51
N ALA A 15 -13.88 21.79 -15.79
CA ALA A 15 -13.21 23.03 -16.20
C ALA A 15 -13.92 24.28 -15.64
N ALA A 16 -15.25 24.31 -15.65
CA ALA A 16 -16.03 25.41 -15.11
C ALA A 16 -15.85 25.57 -13.60
N ILE A 17 -15.84 24.46 -12.84
CA ILE A 17 -15.57 24.48 -11.39
C ILE A 17 -14.16 25.00 -11.13
N HIS A 18 -13.16 24.49 -11.87
CA HIS A 18 -11.78 24.91 -11.73
C HIS A 18 -11.60 26.41 -12.01
N GLY A 19 -12.18 26.92 -13.10
CA GLY A 19 -12.12 28.33 -13.46
C GLY A 19 -12.73 29.23 -12.37
N ARG A 20 -13.89 28.86 -11.82
CA ARG A 20 -14.52 29.60 -10.71
C ARG A 20 -13.68 29.59 -9.43
N ALA A 21 -13.03 28.47 -9.13
CA ALA A 21 -12.15 28.36 -7.98
C ALA A 21 -10.87 29.21 -8.15
N GLN A 22 -10.25 29.21 -9.35
CA GLN A 22 -9.04 29.98 -9.63
C GLN A 22 -9.20 31.47 -9.37
N ILE A 23 -10.37 32.06 -9.66
CA ILE A 23 -10.66 33.49 -9.41
C ILE A 23 -10.31 33.90 -7.97
N VAL A 24 -10.62 33.05 -6.99
CA VAL A 24 -10.34 33.33 -5.58
C VAL A 24 -8.94 32.86 -5.18
N LEU A 25 -8.51 31.71 -5.70
CA LEU A 25 -7.21 31.12 -5.35
C LEU A 25 -6.03 31.96 -5.86
N ASP A 26 -6.16 32.65 -6.99
CA ASP A 26 -5.12 33.53 -7.54
C ASP A 26 -4.88 34.80 -6.69
N ALA A 27 -5.85 35.21 -5.88
CA ALA A 27 -5.69 36.32 -4.93
C ALA A 27 -4.96 35.92 -3.63
N LEU A 28 -4.85 34.63 -3.34
CA LEU A 28 -4.26 34.13 -2.10
C LEU A 28 -2.76 34.46 -1.94
N PRO A 29 -1.89 34.34 -2.96
CA PRO A 29 -0.46 34.66 -2.80
C PRO A 29 -0.22 36.10 -2.35
N ALA A 30 -0.93 37.07 -2.94
CA ALA A 30 -0.83 38.47 -2.56
C ALA A 30 -1.34 38.73 -1.13
N SER A 31 -2.48 38.12 -0.78
CA SER A 31 -3.00 38.20 0.59
C SER A 31 -2.04 37.58 1.61
N GLN A 32 -1.39 36.46 1.26
CA GLN A 32 -0.42 35.76 2.12
C GLN A 32 0.87 36.55 2.28
N ALA A 33 1.41 37.14 1.21
CA ALA A 33 2.57 38.04 1.28
C ALA A 33 2.30 39.21 2.24
N SER A 34 1.13 39.86 2.11
CA SER A 34 0.73 40.94 3.03
C SER A 34 0.60 40.48 4.50
N ALA A 35 0.23 39.23 4.73
CA ALA A 35 0.15 38.64 6.06
C ALA A 35 1.55 38.33 6.61
N GLY A 36 2.46 37.84 5.77
CA GLY A 36 3.88 37.67 6.09
C GLY A 36 4.52 38.98 6.54
N ASP A 37 4.32 40.07 5.79
CA ASP A 37 4.83 41.40 6.14
C ASP A 37 4.29 41.91 7.49
N ARG A 38 3.05 41.56 7.84
CA ARG A 38 2.48 41.88 9.16
C ARG A 38 3.12 41.05 10.27
N LEU A 39 3.39 39.77 10.02
CA LEU A 39 4.04 38.87 10.98
C LEU A 39 5.49 39.27 11.23
N GLN A 40 6.25 39.61 10.19
CA GLN A 40 7.65 40.05 10.32
C GLN A 40 7.79 41.33 11.16
N ARG A 41 6.84 42.26 11.03
CA ARG A 41 6.78 43.47 11.89
C ARG A 41 6.56 43.15 13.37
N LEU A 42 6.00 41.98 13.69
CA LEU A 42 5.79 41.50 15.06
C LEU A 42 6.93 40.61 15.56
N ALA A 43 7.85 40.17 14.69
CA ALA A 43 8.92 39.23 15.03
C ALA A 43 9.82 39.72 16.16
N ALA A 44 10.19 41.01 16.15
CA ALA A 44 11.00 41.61 17.22
C ALA A 44 10.31 41.62 18.60
N ARG A 45 8.97 41.52 18.64
CA ARG A 45 8.15 41.50 19.87
C ARG A 45 7.78 40.10 20.32
N ALA A 46 7.91 39.10 19.45
CA ALA A 46 7.59 37.70 19.72
C ALA A 46 8.82 36.95 20.24
N GLN A 47 9.37 37.37 21.39
CA GLN A 47 10.45 36.65 22.04
C GLN A 47 9.91 35.35 22.65
N TYR A 48 10.18 34.22 21.99
CA TYR A 48 9.80 32.89 22.47
C TYR A 48 10.93 32.30 23.30
N ARG A 49 10.65 31.91 24.55
CA ARG A 49 11.62 31.24 25.41
C ARG A 49 11.74 29.79 24.96
N ARG A 50 12.87 29.46 24.34
CA ARG A 50 13.17 28.09 23.89
C ARG A 50 13.16 27.13 25.07
N ASN A 51 12.68 25.92 24.83
CA ASN A 51 12.84 24.83 25.79
C ASN A 51 14.33 24.46 25.86
N SER A 52 14.86 24.29 27.07
CA SER A 52 16.28 23.95 27.29
C SER A 52 16.69 22.62 26.66
N LEU A 53 15.72 21.76 26.32
CA LEU A 53 15.95 20.45 25.68
C LEU A 53 15.94 20.49 24.15
N SER A 54 15.58 21.62 23.53
CA SER A 54 15.42 21.72 22.07
C SER A 54 16.72 21.51 21.29
N GLU A 55 17.87 21.94 21.84
CA GLU A 55 19.18 21.74 21.20
C GLU A 55 19.57 20.27 21.18
N ALA A 56 19.48 19.59 22.34
CA ALA A 56 19.74 18.15 22.44
C ALA A 56 18.79 17.32 21.56
N ALA A 57 17.52 17.73 21.44
CA ALA A 57 16.57 17.06 20.55
C ALA A 57 16.92 17.24 19.06
N THR A 58 17.52 18.37 18.68
CA THR A 58 17.94 18.65 17.30
C THR A 58 19.12 17.77 16.88
N GLU A 59 20.04 17.46 17.81
CA GLU A 59 21.16 16.53 17.57
C GLU A 59 20.68 15.11 17.25
N LEU A 60 19.46 14.74 17.67
CA LEU A 60 18.84 13.43 17.46
C LEU A 60 17.92 13.36 16.23
N ALA A 61 17.92 14.38 15.35
CA ALA A 61 17.05 14.43 14.16
C ALA A 61 17.25 13.24 13.19
N GLY A 62 18.38 12.55 13.24
CA GLY A 62 18.68 11.37 12.41
C GLY A 62 17.98 10.08 12.84
N LEU A 63 17.38 10.01 14.04
CA LEU A 63 16.80 8.78 14.57
C LEU A 63 15.63 8.23 13.75
N ARG A 64 14.85 9.11 13.10
CA ARG A 64 13.76 8.69 12.18
C ARG A 64 14.32 7.90 10.99
N ALA A 65 15.37 8.42 10.35
CA ALA A 65 16.02 7.75 9.23
C ALA A 65 16.67 6.43 9.64
N GLN A 66 17.26 6.35 10.85
CA GLN A 66 17.78 5.09 11.39
C GLN A 66 16.67 4.08 11.66
N LEU A 67 15.52 4.50 12.20
CA LEU A 67 14.35 3.64 12.39
C LEU A 67 13.82 3.14 11.04
N ASP A 68 13.75 4.00 10.03
CA ASP A 68 13.29 3.65 8.68
C ASP A 68 14.25 2.67 7.99
N GLN A 69 15.57 2.77 8.21
CA GLN A 69 16.55 1.80 7.71
C GLN A 69 16.37 0.39 8.29
N LEU A 70 15.77 0.26 9.48
CA LEU A 70 15.41 -1.05 10.03
C LEU A 70 14.19 -1.66 9.35
N LEU A 71 13.43 -0.88 8.58
CA LEU A 71 12.21 -1.32 7.90
C LEU A 71 12.57 -1.84 6.51
N VAL A 72 12.93 -3.12 6.44
CA VAL A 72 13.28 -3.77 5.18
C VAL A 72 12.05 -4.43 4.56
N THR A 73 11.80 -4.14 3.28
CA THR A 73 10.88 -4.93 2.44
C THR A 73 11.65 -6.11 1.85
N GLY A 74 11.07 -7.31 1.90
CA GLY A 74 11.78 -8.50 1.44
C GLY A 74 10.83 -9.63 1.08
N HIS A 75 11.44 -10.77 0.75
CA HIS A 75 10.72 -12.01 0.48
C HIS A 75 10.87 -12.93 1.67
N TYR A 76 9.81 -13.65 2.02
CA TYR A 76 9.87 -14.70 3.04
C TYR A 76 9.29 -16.00 2.48
N LEU A 77 9.85 -17.10 2.94
CA LEU A 77 9.43 -18.46 2.59
C LEU A 77 9.24 -19.24 3.88
N THR A 78 8.11 -19.94 3.99
CA THR A 78 7.82 -20.77 5.16
C THR A 78 7.42 -22.16 4.71
N VAL A 79 8.07 -23.16 5.28
CA VAL A 79 7.85 -24.57 4.99
C VAL A 79 7.21 -25.22 6.21
N THR A 80 6.09 -25.90 6.03
CA THR A 80 5.36 -26.56 7.12
C THR A 80 4.97 -27.99 6.72
N PRO A 81 4.83 -28.94 7.67
CA PRO A 81 4.51 -30.34 7.36
C PRO A 81 3.16 -30.54 6.68
N TYR A 82 2.27 -29.56 6.74
CA TYR A 82 0.93 -29.65 6.16
C TYR A 82 0.84 -29.07 4.74
N GLN A 83 1.96 -28.64 4.17
CA GLN A 83 2.03 -28.17 2.79
C GLN A 83 2.13 -29.36 1.84
N HIS A 84 1.36 -29.28 0.76
CA HIS A 84 1.31 -30.32 -0.25
C HIS A 84 2.68 -30.53 -0.91
N GLY A 85 3.16 -31.78 -0.94
CA GLY A 85 4.45 -32.16 -1.51
C GLY A 85 5.68 -31.83 -0.64
N VAL A 86 5.48 -31.30 0.57
CA VAL A 86 6.54 -30.93 1.50
C VAL A 86 6.65 -31.92 2.64
N GLY A 87 5.56 -32.12 3.38
CA GLY A 87 5.50 -33.08 4.47
C GLY A 87 5.37 -34.52 3.97
N GLN A 88 5.85 -35.46 4.76
CA GLN A 88 5.60 -36.88 4.57
C GLN A 88 4.32 -37.25 5.31
N LEU A 89 3.43 -37.96 4.62
CA LEU A 89 2.25 -38.57 5.22
C LEU A 89 2.58 -40.03 5.54
N GLN A 90 2.63 -40.37 6.83
CA GLN A 90 2.72 -41.76 7.30
C GLN A 90 1.44 -42.08 8.09
N GLY A 91 0.53 -42.82 7.47
CA GLY A 91 -0.82 -43.01 8.01
C GLY A 91 -1.58 -41.69 8.06
N ASP A 92 -2.20 -41.37 9.21
CA ASP A 92 -2.92 -40.10 9.44
C ASP A 92 -2.02 -38.97 9.97
N GLN A 93 -0.70 -39.18 10.07
CA GLN A 93 0.23 -38.22 10.65
C GLN A 93 1.09 -37.54 9.59
N TYR A 94 1.04 -36.20 9.56
CA TYR A 94 1.94 -35.36 8.77
C TYR A 94 3.23 -35.10 9.55
N SER A 95 4.38 -35.45 8.97
CA SER A 95 5.70 -35.18 9.55
C SER A 95 6.63 -34.48 8.56
N LEU A 96 7.53 -33.65 9.07
CA LEU A 96 8.57 -33.01 8.28
C LEU A 96 9.86 -32.97 9.11
N ALA A 97 10.84 -33.79 8.72
CA ALA A 97 12.15 -33.77 9.36
C ALA A 97 12.89 -32.47 9.00
N ALA A 98 13.66 -31.91 9.95
CA ALA A 98 14.40 -30.67 9.75
C ALA A 98 15.36 -30.69 8.53
N PRO A 99 16.11 -31.78 8.25
CA PRO A 99 16.93 -31.86 7.04
C PRO A 99 16.11 -31.77 5.75
N ASN A 100 14.91 -32.36 5.73
CA ASN A 100 14.01 -32.29 4.59
C ASN A 100 13.44 -30.88 4.42
N ALA A 101 13.09 -30.20 5.52
CA ALA A 101 12.65 -28.80 5.48
C ALA A 101 13.73 -27.88 4.88
N VAL A 102 14.99 -28.05 5.30
CA VAL A 102 16.13 -27.29 4.77
C VAL A 102 16.37 -27.63 3.29
N ALA A 103 16.29 -28.91 2.91
CA ALA A 103 16.42 -29.32 1.51
C ALA A 103 15.32 -28.68 0.64
N THR A 104 14.06 -28.70 1.09
CA THR A 104 12.94 -28.06 0.38
C THR A 104 13.13 -26.54 0.25
N LEU A 105 13.58 -25.86 1.31
CA LEU A 105 13.94 -24.43 1.26
C LEU A 105 15.05 -24.17 0.22
N ALA A 106 16.11 -24.98 0.24
CA ALA A 106 17.23 -24.85 -0.68
C ALA A 106 16.82 -25.10 -2.15
N THR A 107 15.98 -26.11 -2.40
CA THR A 107 15.41 -26.36 -3.74
C THR A 107 14.54 -25.20 -4.19
N LYS A 108 13.70 -24.65 -3.30
CA LYS A 108 12.80 -23.53 -3.66
C LYS A 108 13.55 -22.21 -3.93
N LEU A 109 14.72 -21.99 -3.33
CA LEU A 109 15.62 -20.88 -3.67
C LEU A 109 16.20 -20.97 -5.08
N GLN A 110 16.20 -22.17 -5.68
CA GLN A 110 16.69 -22.45 -7.03
C GLN A 110 15.57 -22.52 -8.08
N ASP A 111 14.30 -22.42 -7.66
CA ASP A 111 13.12 -22.55 -8.51
C ASP A 111 12.98 -21.38 -9.50
N GLY A 112 13.56 -21.54 -10.69
CA GLY A 112 13.51 -20.54 -11.77
C GLY A 112 12.14 -20.37 -12.42
N ALA A 113 11.16 -21.24 -12.12
CA ALA A 113 9.80 -21.11 -12.64
C ALA A 113 8.93 -20.15 -11.81
N ASP A 114 9.36 -19.78 -10.60
CA ASP A 114 8.63 -18.84 -9.76
C ASP A 114 8.99 -17.39 -10.11
N ILE A 115 8.01 -16.66 -10.66
CA ILE A 115 8.14 -15.27 -11.10
C ILE A 115 8.52 -14.33 -9.94
N HIS A 116 8.20 -14.72 -8.69
CA HIS A 116 8.50 -13.91 -7.49
C HIS A 116 9.82 -14.30 -6.81
N ARG A 117 10.66 -15.12 -7.48
CA ARG A 117 11.97 -15.48 -6.94
C ARG A 117 12.84 -14.23 -6.77
N PRO A 118 13.47 -14.02 -5.60
CA PRO A 118 14.39 -12.91 -5.41
C PRO A 118 15.61 -13.04 -6.34
N SER A 119 16.02 -11.94 -6.97
CA SER A 119 17.19 -11.84 -7.86
C SER A 119 18.29 -10.97 -7.23
N GLY A 120 19.55 -11.16 -7.66
CA GLY A 120 20.70 -10.41 -7.15
C GLY A 120 21.22 -10.89 -5.77
N PRO A 121 22.20 -10.19 -5.17
CA PRO A 121 22.72 -10.52 -3.84
C PRO A 121 21.65 -10.29 -2.76
N GLN A 122 21.46 -11.28 -1.87
CA GLN A 122 20.42 -11.27 -0.83
C GLN A 122 21.05 -11.51 0.55
N HIS A 123 20.51 -10.87 1.58
CA HIS A 123 20.81 -11.16 2.99
C HIS A 123 19.69 -12.00 3.58
N ALA A 124 20.00 -13.18 4.12
CA ALA A 124 19.00 -14.15 4.58
C ALA A 124 19.25 -14.62 6.02
N ILE A 125 18.16 -14.86 6.75
CA ILE A 125 18.15 -15.48 8.08
C ILE A 125 17.17 -16.66 8.02
N GLY A 126 17.59 -17.84 8.50
CA GLY A 126 16.76 -19.03 8.58
C GLY A 126 16.38 -19.35 10.03
N TRP A 127 15.09 -19.55 10.29
CA TRP A 127 14.57 -20.01 11.59
C TRP A 127 13.92 -21.38 11.45
N LEU A 128 14.23 -22.28 12.38
CA LEU A 128 13.66 -23.62 12.45
C LEU A 128 13.13 -23.87 13.86
N VAL A 129 11.89 -24.36 13.95
CA VAL A 129 11.28 -24.81 15.20
C VAL A 129 11.04 -26.31 15.05
N THR A 130 11.57 -27.11 15.97
CA THR A 130 11.51 -28.57 15.91
C THR A 130 10.89 -29.15 17.17
N GLY A 131 10.26 -30.31 17.01
CA GLY A 131 9.69 -31.10 18.11
C GLY A 131 9.75 -32.57 17.74
N ASN A 132 9.87 -33.43 18.75
CA ASN A 132 9.87 -34.89 18.58
C ASN A 132 8.45 -35.50 18.48
N SER A 133 7.40 -34.69 18.65
CA SER A 133 5.99 -35.05 18.48
C SER A 133 5.18 -33.80 18.11
N ALA A 134 3.94 -33.99 17.65
CA ALA A 134 3.01 -32.89 17.37
C ALA A 134 2.78 -32.00 18.60
N GLU A 135 2.65 -32.61 19.77
CA GLU A 135 2.44 -31.90 21.04
C GLU A 135 3.64 -31.07 21.46
N THR A 136 4.86 -31.61 21.33
CA THR A 136 6.08 -30.87 21.68
C THR A 136 6.36 -29.75 20.69
N LEU A 137 6.06 -29.95 19.41
CA LEU A 137 6.12 -28.90 18.40
C LEU A 137 5.10 -27.78 18.66
N ALA A 138 3.86 -28.13 19.01
CA ALA A 138 2.81 -27.15 19.34
C ALA A 138 3.20 -26.29 20.55
N LYS A 139 3.74 -26.92 21.61
CA LYS A 139 4.23 -26.21 22.81
C LYS A 139 5.38 -25.26 22.51
N ALA A 140 6.30 -25.65 21.63
CA ALA A 140 7.42 -24.79 21.22
C ALA A 140 6.97 -23.64 20.30
N LEU A 141 5.98 -23.89 19.43
CA LEU A 141 5.50 -22.94 18.43
C LEU A 141 4.54 -21.88 19.03
N ALA A 142 3.77 -22.23 20.05
CA ALA A 142 2.78 -21.34 20.69
C ALA A 142 3.35 -19.99 21.19
N PRO A 143 4.43 -19.94 22.00
CA PRO A 143 4.99 -18.66 22.44
C PRO A 143 5.59 -17.84 21.29
N LEU A 144 6.10 -18.50 20.25
CA LEU A 144 6.67 -17.83 19.08
C LEU A 144 5.58 -17.19 18.21
N CYS A 145 4.46 -17.87 17.97
CA CYS A 145 3.33 -17.31 17.22
C CYS A 145 2.67 -16.13 17.93
N ALA A 146 2.78 -16.02 19.26
CA ALA A 146 2.29 -14.87 20.02
C ALA A 146 3.16 -13.62 19.80
N ILE A 147 4.46 -13.80 19.56
CA ILE A 147 5.42 -12.70 19.36
C ILE A 147 5.57 -12.37 17.88
N LEU A 148 5.61 -13.39 17.01
CA LEU A 148 5.82 -13.31 15.57
C LEU A 148 4.69 -14.06 14.83
N PRO A 149 3.57 -13.39 14.51
CA PRO A 149 2.40 -14.04 13.92
C PRO A 149 2.58 -14.30 12.41
N LEU A 150 3.50 -15.19 12.03
CA LEU A 150 3.62 -15.65 10.64
C LEU A 150 2.37 -16.47 10.28
N PRO A 151 1.61 -16.11 9.22
CA PRO A 151 0.33 -16.75 8.92
C PRO A 151 0.39 -18.28 8.80
N GLU A 152 1.44 -18.79 8.15
CA GLU A 152 1.64 -20.24 7.96
C GLU A 152 2.00 -20.95 9.26
N TRP A 153 2.74 -20.31 10.16
CA TRP A 153 3.05 -20.86 11.49
C TRP A 153 1.81 -20.84 12.39
N CYS A 154 1.03 -19.76 12.36
CA CYS A 154 -0.25 -19.70 13.07
C CYS A 154 -1.27 -20.71 12.50
N ALA A 155 -1.24 -20.98 11.19
CA ALA A 155 -2.05 -22.03 10.58
C ALA A 155 -1.58 -23.43 11.02
N ALA A 156 -0.27 -23.70 11.06
CA ALA A 156 0.28 -24.95 11.55
C ALA A 156 -0.07 -25.16 13.04
N LEU A 157 0.05 -24.13 13.88
CA LEU A 157 -0.34 -24.19 15.30
C LEU A 157 -1.83 -24.49 15.47
N ARG A 158 -2.70 -23.82 14.70
CA ARG A 158 -4.16 -24.10 14.71
C ARG A 158 -4.47 -25.53 14.30
N ARG A 159 -3.73 -26.11 13.35
CA ARG A 159 -3.90 -27.51 12.94
C ARG A 159 -3.37 -28.51 13.98
N LEU A 160 -2.24 -28.20 14.62
CA LEU A 160 -1.68 -29.02 15.69
C LEU A 160 -2.57 -29.05 16.95
N THR A 161 -3.42 -28.03 17.14
CA THR A 161 -4.29 -27.88 18.31
C THR A 161 -5.77 -28.17 18.03
N ALA A 162 -6.16 -28.33 16.76
CA ALA A 162 -7.53 -28.65 16.39
C ALA A 162 -7.77 -30.17 16.42
N SER A 163 -8.84 -30.60 17.09
CA SER A 163 -9.37 -31.96 16.98
C SER A 163 -10.25 -32.06 15.73
N ASN A 164 -9.73 -32.63 14.63
CA ASN A 164 -10.49 -32.74 13.39
C ASN A 164 -10.44 -34.17 12.84
N ASP A 165 -11.60 -34.84 12.90
CA ASP A 165 -11.92 -36.03 12.11
C ASP A 165 -12.02 -35.72 10.61
N LEU A 166 -11.72 -36.73 9.81
CA LEU A 166 -11.33 -36.68 8.39
C LEU A 166 -12.45 -36.26 7.42
N MET A 167 -12.16 -35.27 6.56
CA MET A 167 -12.69 -35.20 5.19
C MET A 167 -11.61 -34.74 4.21
N GLY A 168 -11.49 -35.48 3.10
CA GLY A 168 -10.39 -35.40 2.13
C GLY A 168 -10.36 -34.15 1.26
N GLN A 169 -9.16 -33.84 0.75
CA GLN A 169 -8.89 -32.70 -0.12
C GLN A 169 -8.40 -33.15 -1.52
N PRO A 170 -8.81 -32.43 -2.59
CA PRO A 170 -8.30 -32.63 -3.94
C PRO A 170 -6.92 -31.99 -4.15
N ALA A 171 -6.24 -32.37 -5.24
CA ALA A 171 -4.85 -32.06 -5.53
C ALA A 171 -4.56 -30.59 -5.87
N ALA A 172 -3.43 -30.08 -5.37
CA ALA A 172 -3.02 -28.68 -5.47
C ALA A 172 -1.57 -28.51 -5.99
N ALA A 173 -1.28 -27.31 -6.50
CA ALA A 173 0.05 -26.88 -6.94
C ALA A 173 1.14 -27.08 -5.88
N ILE A 174 2.41 -27.13 -6.27
CA ILE A 174 3.55 -27.29 -5.35
C ILE A 174 3.61 -26.07 -4.40
N VAL A 175 3.54 -26.34 -3.10
CA VAL A 175 3.52 -25.36 -1.99
C VAL A 175 4.89 -25.45 -1.28
N PRO A 176 5.44 -24.37 -0.69
CA PRO A 176 4.94 -22.99 -0.56
C PRO A 176 5.23 -22.09 -1.78
N ARG A 177 4.34 -21.12 -2.01
CA ARG A 177 4.51 -20.07 -3.02
C ARG A 177 5.26 -18.88 -2.42
N TRP A 178 6.14 -18.25 -3.21
CA TRP A 178 6.71 -16.97 -2.83
C TRP A 178 5.60 -15.91 -2.79
N ARG A 179 5.55 -15.11 -1.71
CA ARG A 179 4.70 -13.92 -1.67
C ARG A 179 5.44 -12.74 -2.31
N ALA A 180 4.69 -11.91 -3.02
CA ALA A 180 5.21 -10.66 -3.60
C ALA A 180 5.76 -9.75 -2.48
N GLN A 181 6.64 -8.81 -2.83
CA GLN A 181 7.41 -7.94 -1.93
C GLN A 181 6.55 -7.21 -0.87
N GLU A 182 6.24 -7.92 0.20
CA GLU A 182 5.45 -7.43 1.34
C GLU A 182 6.39 -6.78 2.36
N PRO A 183 5.96 -5.70 3.03
CA PRO A 183 6.73 -5.15 4.13
C PRO A 183 6.77 -6.17 5.27
N LEU A 184 7.97 -6.56 5.71
CA LEU A 184 8.21 -7.54 6.78
C LEU A 184 7.94 -6.94 8.17
N LEU A 185 6.84 -6.21 8.32
CA LEU A 185 6.41 -5.47 9.51
C LEU A 185 5.48 -6.32 10.37
N TRP A 186 5.93 -7.46 10.86
CA TRP A 186 5.18 -8.21 11.86
C TRP A 186 5.53 -7.74 13.28
N ASP A 187 4.70 -8.10 14.25
CA ASP A 187 5.11 -7.96 15.64
C ASP A 187 6.35 -8.84 15.90
N PRO A 188 7.28 -8.42 16.78
CA PRO A 188 7.23 -7.21 17.62
C PRO A 188 7.72 -5.94 16.91
N LEU A 189 8.21 -6.02 15.66
CA LEU A 189 8.79 -4.88 14.94
C LEU A 189 7.75 -3.79 14.67
N ARG A 190 6.51 -4.15 14.37
CA ARG A 190 5.40 -3.20 14.20
C ARG A 190 5.13 -2.41 15.48
N GLN A 191 4.99 -3.09 16.61
CA GLN A 191 4.80 -2.43 17.90
C GLN A 191 6.02 -1.57 18.29
N CYS A 192 7.22 -2.12 18.13
CA CYS A 192 8.47 -1.40 18.38
C CYS A 192 8.56 -0.11 17.55
N ARG A 193 8.23 -0.17 16.26
CA ARG A 193 8.16 1.00 15.37
C ARG A 193 7.17 2.04 15.86
N SER A 194 5.99 1.62 16.33
CA SER A 194 4.99 2.56 16.83
C SER A 194 5.46 3.28 18.10
N LEU A 195 6.10 2.56 19.02
CA LEU A 195 6.57 3.12 20.29
C LEU A 195 7.77 4.05 20.06
N LEU A 196 8.82 3.57 19.38
CA LEU A 196 9.98 4.38 19.04
C LEU A 196 9.62 5.56 18.14
N GLY A 197 8.67 5.37 17.22
CA GLY A 197 8.15 6.45 16.38
C GLY A 197 7.43 7.53 17.18
N GLY A 198 6.81 7.16 18.31
CA GLY A 198 6.22 8.07 19.28
C GLY A 198 7.28 8.87 20.04
N ASP A 199 8.31 8.21 20.55
CA ASP A 199 9.42 8.87 21.25
C ASP A 199 10.16 9.85 20.32
N ILE A 200 10.46 9.42 19.08
CA ILE A 200 11.08 10.27 18.06
C ILE A 200 10.16 11.45 17.71
N ALA A 201 8.84 11.26 17.66
CA ALA A 201 7.91 12.37 17.40
C ALA A 201 7.93 13.42 18.54
N GLN A 202 8.13 13.01 19.80
CA GLN A 202 8.31 13.95 20.90
C GLN A 202 9.62 14.74 20.74
N LEU A 203 10.71 14.07 20.38
CA LEU A 203 12.00 14.73 20.10
C LEU A 203 11.90 15.68 18.90
N GLU A 204 11.25 15.27 17.82
CA GLU A 204 10.99 16.12 16.65
C GLU A 204 10.17 17.36 17.04
N SER A 205 9.15 17.20 17.90
CA SER A 205 8.37 18.31 18.42
C SER A 205 9.22 19.28 19.25
N LEU A 206 10.07 18.76 20.13
CA LEU A 206 10.98 19.57 20.96
C LEU A 206 12.06 20.26 20.13
N ALA A 207 12.59 19.60 19.10
CA ALA A 207 13.51 20.21 18.15
C ALA A 207 12.82 21.32 17.35
N HIS A 208 11.52 21.16 17.06
CA HIS A 208 10.72 22.18 16.38
C HIS A 208 10.46 23.43 17.24
N ASP A 209 10.71 23.40 18.55
CA ASP A 209 10.69 24.59 19.42
C ASP A 209 11.90 25.51 19.21
N SER A 210 12.90 25.09 18.41
CA SER A 210 13.96 25.98 17.93
C SER A 210 13.46 27.07 16.96
N GLN A 211 12.34 26.81 16.27
CA GLN A 211 11.70 27.72 15.33
C GLN A 211 10.65 28.58 16.03
N THR A 212 10.62 29.88 15.73
CA THR A 212 9.60 30.77 16.29
C THR A 212 8.23 30.46 15.68
N PRO A 213 7.12 30.78 16.36
CA PRO A 213 5.78 30.63 15.79
C PRO A 213 5.61 31.37 14.46
N ILE A 214 6.35 32.46 14.25
CA ILE A 214 6.35 33.22 12.99
C ILE A 214 7.05 32.41 11.88
N ASP A 215 8.20 31.81 12.16
CA ASP A 215 8.90 30.93 11.20
C ASP A 215 8.02 29.73 10.79
N LYS A 216 7.27 29.15 11.74
CA LYS A 216 6.33 28.05 11.45
C LYS A 216 5.17 28.50 10.55
N LEU A 217 4.65 29.71 10.75
CA LEU A 217 3.59 30.28 9.92
C LEU A 217 4.09 30.64 8.52
N GLU A 218 5.32 31.15 8.40
CA GLU A 218 5.97 31.39 7.10
C GLU A 218 6.21 30.07 6.35
N ALA A 219 6.71 29.03 7.03
CA ALA A 219 6.87 27.71 6.45
C ALA A 219 5.54 27.08 6.00
N LEU A 220 4.46 27.28 6.78
CA LEU A 220 3.11 26.85 6.39
C LEU A 220 2.62 27.60 5.15
N ALA A 221 2.82 28.93 5.10
CA ALA A 221 2.46 29.74 3.94
C ALA A 221 3.20 29.26 2.68
N ALA A 222 4.50 28.98 2.79
CA ALA A 222 5.30 28.42 1.69
C ALA A 222 4.79 27.04 1.23
N ARG A 223 4.50 26.13 2.17
CA ARG A 223 3.92 24.81 1.85
C ARG A 223 2.56 24.93 1.16
N ARG A 224 1.72 25.87 1.60
CA ARG A 224 0.41 26.12 0.99
C ARG A 224 0.56 26.64 -0.43
N LEU A 225 1.50 27.56 -0.68
CA LEU A 225 1.78 28.05 -2.03
C LEU A 225 2.27 26.91 -2.93
N HIS A 226 3.21 26.09 -2.45
CA HIS A 226 3.68 24.93 -3.19
C HIS A 226 2.55 23.95 -3.52
N HIS A 227 1.68 23.64 -2.56
CA HIS A 227 0.52 22.79 -2.78
C HIS A 227 -0.46 23.38 -3.80
N LEU A 228 -0.74 24.69 -3.75
CA LEU A 228 -1.59 25.35 -4.75
C LEU A 228 -0.97 25.31 -6.14
N THR A 229 0.35 25.50 -6.25
CA THR A 229 1.05 25.34 -7.54
C THR A 229 0.97 23.90 -8.06
N ALA A 230 1.14 22.90 -7.20
CA ALA A 230 1.04 21.49 -7.58
C ALA A 230 -0.39 21.09 -7.99
N LEU A 231 -1.41 21.61 -7.31
CA LEU A 231 -2.81 21.41 -7.71
C LEU A 231 -3.09 22.03 -9.08
N LYS A 232 -2.60 23.26 -9.31
CA LYS A 232 -2.76 23.94 -10.60
C LYS A 232 -2.10 23.14 -11.73
N THR A 233 -0.85 22.71 -11.55
CA THR A 233 -0.16 21.91 -12.55
C THR A 233 -0.81 20.55 -12.79
N ALA A 234 -1.30 19.87 -11.74
CA ALA A 234 -1.99 18.60 -11.88
C ALA A 234 -3.30 18.73 -12.66
N ILE A 235 -4.09 19.77 -12.42
CA ILE A 235 -5.33 20.02 -13.16
C ILE A 235 -5.04 20.43 -14.60
N GLU A 236 -4.02 21.26 -14.84
CA GLU A 236 -3.56 21.60 -16.18
C GLU A 236 -3.07 20.36 -16.95
N ALA A 237 -2.40 19.42 -16.29
CA ALA A 237 -2.00 18.15 -16.88
C ALA A 237 -3.22 17.26 -17.23
N LEU A 238 -4.25 17.24 -16.39
CA LEU A 238 -5.51 16.55 -16.69
C LEU A 238 -6.24 17.18 -17.89
N ALA A 239 -6.10 18.49 -18.09
CA ALA A 239 -6.62 19.17 -19.27
C ALA A 239 -5.93 18.75 -20.58
N GLN A 240 -4.73 18.15 -20.50
CA GLN A 240 -3.99 17.61 -21.66
C GLN A 240 -4.28 16.13 -21.93
N VAL A 241 -5.21 15.49 -21.20
CA VAL A 241 -5.56 14.09 -21.47
C VAL A 241 -6.08 13.98 -22.90
N SER A 242 -5.44 13.09 -23.66
CA SER A 242 -5.74 12.82 -25.06
C SER A 242 -5.70 11.33 -25.31
N GLY A 243 -6.53 10.86 -26.24
CA GLY A 243 -6.63 9.44 -26.57
C GLY A 243 -7.96 9.18 -27.27
N GLN A 244 -8.13 7.97 -27.77
CA GLN A 244 -9.37 7.54 -28.39
C GLN A 244 -9.86 6.29 -27.64
N ILE A 245 -11.13 6.27 -27.26
CA ILE A 245 -11.76 5.12 -26.60
C ILE A 245 -13.09 4.81 -27.26
N TRP A 246 -13.45 3.54 -27.26
CA TRP A 246 -14.78 3.09 -27.66
C TRP A 246 -15.74 3.20 -26.48
N CYS A 247 -16.85 3.90 -26.68
CA CYS A 247 -17.82 4.21 -25.66
C CYS A 247 -19.19 3.69 -26.07
N TRP A 248 -19.94 3.22 -25.08
CA TRP A 248 -21.34 2.85 -25.20
C TRP A 248 -22.11 3.46 -24.03
N HIS A 249 -23.30 3.96 -24.32
CA HIS A 249 -24.19 4.53 -23.31
C HIS A 249 -25.54 3.81 -23.37
N GLY A 250 -26.04 3.43 -22.19
CA GLY A 250 -27.36 2.83 -22.02
C GLY A 250 -27.97 3.26 -20.70
N HIS A 251 -29.28 3.18 -20.61
CA HIS A 251 -30.05 3.49 -19.41
C HIS A 251 -31.13 2.43 -19.22
N GLY A 252 -31.32 1.97 -17.99
CA GLY A 252 -32.28 0.93 -17.65
C GLY A 252 -31.89 0.20 -16.38
N ASP A 253 -32.70 -0.81 -16.02
CA ASP A 253 -32.34 -1.78 -15.01
C ASP A 253 -31.24 -2.73 -15.55
N PRO A 254 -30.57 -3.52 -14.68
CA PRO A 254 -29.46 -4.38 -15.12
C PRO A 254 -29.84 -5.37 -16.21
N ALA A 255 -31.08 -5.88 -16.20
CA ALA A 255 -31.58 -6.79 -17.22
C ALA A 255 -31.74 -6.08 -18.58
N SER A 256 -32.30 -4.87 -18.61
CA SER A 256 -32.39 -4.07 -19.83
C SER A 256 -31.02 -3.67 -20.35
N LEU A 257 -30.09 -3.25 -19.48
CA LEU A 257 -28.72 -2.90 -19.87
C LEU A 257 -27.97 -4.09 -20.48
N ALA A 258 -28.13 -5.29 -19.91
CA ALA A 258 -27.54 -6.51 -20.46
C ALA A 258 -28.08 -6.84 -21.87
N ALA A 259 -29.40 -6.72 -22.08
CA ALA A 259 -30.02 -6.92 -23.39
C ALA A 259 -29.52 -5.87 -24.41
N GLN A 260 -29.50 -4.59 -24.04
CA GLN A 260 -29.01 -3.51 -24.90
C GLN A 260 -27.52 -3.68 -25.28
N LEU A 261 -26.70 -4.26 -24.40
CA LEU A 261 -25.30 -4.59 -24.68
C LEU A 261 -25.17 -5.78 -25.63
N GLN A 262 -25.99 -6.82 -25.49
CA GLN A 262 -26.00 -7.97 -26.40
C GLN A 262 -26.43 -7.59 -27.81
N GLU A 263 -27.34 -6.63 -27.94
CA GLU A 263 -27.78 -6.05 -29.22
C GLU A 263 -26.82 -4.97 -29.76
N SER A 264 -25.77 -4.61 -29.02
CA SER A 264 -24.79 -3.62 -29.47
C SER A 264 -23.81 -4.25 -30.45
N ALA A 265 -23.31 -3.45 -31.41
CA ALA A 265 -22.29 -3.87 -32.37
C ALA A 265 -20.90 -3.37 -31.90
N PRO A 266 -20.09 -4.21 -31.23
CA PRO A 266 -18.72 -3.85 -30.85
C PRO A 266 -17.80 -3.74 -32.08
N PRO A 267 -16.61 -3.12 -31.95
CA PRO A 267 -15.64 -3.06 -33.04
C PRO A 267 -15.16 -4.47 -33.48
N ASP A 268 -14.75 -4.58 -34.74
CA ASP A 268 -14.42 -5.85 -35.42
C ASP A 268 -13.38 -6.73 -34.68
N HIS A 269 -13.36 -8.02 -35.01
CA HIS A 269 -12.43 -9.04 -34.50
C HIS A 269 -10.94 -8.79 -34.80
N SER A 270 -10.59 -7.66 -35.44
CA SER A 270 -9.21 -7.24 -35.68
C SER A 270 -8.47 -6.82 -34.40
N HIS A 271 -9.18 -6.58 -33.29
CA HIS A 271 -8.61 -6.23 -32.00
C HIS A 271 -8.41 -7.47 -31.09
N SER A 272 -7.26 -8.14 -31.21
CA SER A 272 -6.96 -9.42 -30.52
C SER A 272 -6.70 -9.31 -29.01
N MET A 273 -6.47 -8.11 -28.48
CA MET A 273 -6.25 -7.85 -27.05
C MET A 273 -7.14 -6.68 -26.61
N THR A 274 -8.19 -6.96 -25.83
CA THR A 274 -9.18 -5.97 -25.40
C THR A 274 -9.37 -6.01 -23.89
N VAL A 275 -9.49 -4.84 -23.27
CA VAL A 275 -9.90 -4.66 -21.87
C VAL A 275 -11.14 -3.79 -21.85
N ALA A 276 -12.15 -4.17 -21.07
CA ALA A 276 -13.42 -3.45 -20.97
C ALA A 276 -13.80 -3.21 -19.50
N ALA A 277 -14.49 -2.09 -19.26
CA ALA A 277 -15.07 -1.75 -17.96
C ALA A 277 -16.45 -1.14 -18.18
N ILE A 278 -17.37 -1.37 -17.24
CA ILE A 278 -18.70 -0.75 -17.24
C ILE A 278 -18.91 -0.02 -15.92
N PHE A 279 -19.36 1.23 -16.01
CA PHE A 279 -19.69 2.05 -14.85
C PHE A 279 -21.22 2.13 -14.72
N LEU A 280 -21.73 1.76 -13.55
CA LEU A 280 -23.16 1.81 -13.23
C LEU A 280 -23.37 2.72 -12.03
N SER A 281 -24.37 3.59 -12.10
CA SER A 281 -24.73 4.51 -11.02
C SER A 281 -26.24 4.76 -11.03
N PRO A 282 -26.88 4.92 -9.85
CA PRO A 282 -28.28 5.36 -9.78
C PRO A 282 -28.46 6.83 -10.18
N SER A 283 -27.39 7.61 -10.25
CA SER A 283 -27.39 9.02 -10.69
C SER A 283 -26.63 9.19 -12.01
N PRO A 284 -26.92 10.26 -12.79
CA PRO A 284 -26.21 10.54 -14.04
C PRO A 284 -24.69 10.61 -13.86
N ILE A 285 -23.96 9.90 -14.73
CA ILE A 285 -22.49 9.80 -14.70
C ILE A 285 -21.88 10.93 -15.57
N THR A 286 -22.23 12.19 -15.24
CA THR A 286 -21.95 13.36 -16.09
C THR A 286 -20.47 13.58 -16.39
N PHE A 287 -19.60 13.43 -15.38
CA PHE A 287 -18.15 13.58 -15.56
C PHE A 287 -17.60 12.63 -16.62
N TRP A 288 -17.98 11.35 -16.57
CA TRP A 288 -17.49 10.35 -17.51
C TRP A 288 -18.12 10.47 -18.90
N GLN A 289 -19.38 10.93 -18.97
CA GLN A 289 -20.03 11.25 -20.24
C GLN A 289 -19.33 12.42 -20.95
N GLU A 290 -19.00 13.48 -20.22
CA GLU A 290 -18.27 14.63 -20.76
C GLU A 290 -16.79 14.33 -21.06
N LEU A 291 -16.21 13.30 -20.40
CA LEU A 291 -14.85 12.84 -20.67
C LEU A 291 -14.73 12.23 -22.08
N THR A 292 -15.82 11.64 -22.57
CA THR A 292 -15.94 11.01 -23.91
C THR A 292 -17.13 11.62 -24.67
N PRO A 293 -17.02 12.87 -25.15
CA PRO A 293 -18.12 13.64 -25.71
C PRO A 293 -18.66 13.13 -27.05
#